data_AF-A0A1B7NNY0-F1
#
_entry.id   AF-A0A1B7NNY0-F1
#
_cell.length_a   1.000
_cell.length_b   1.000
_cell.length_c   1.000
_cell.angle_alpha   90.00
_cell.angle_beta   90.00
_cell.angle_gamma   90.00
#
_symmetry.space_group_name_H-M   'P 1'
#
loop_
_entity.id
_entity.type
_entity.pdbx_description
1 polymer ?
#
loop_
_entity_poly.entity_id
_entity_poly.type
_entity_poly.pdbx_seq_one_letter_code
_entity_poly.pdbx_strand_id
1 'polypeptide(L)'
;MAPKPHFPLSISGYSVLPIELPPVPSFPNPATHYLYLHPHEPRVPDPDSSRSLFIVNVPVTTTETHLRHLFGGQLSSGRVERVEFHDTAAKRPLTIPSQTTTTAVTNPKKRKRETTEELQVELDTAKLPRTWDRELHTSGAHAIVVFVDRPSMEASLKAAKKAAKNRTKIVWGQGIIEEERRFPALGIERYKSHNKLRYPARAELLRTVNDYMTIFGRFEEARLREATRGAEVPDEDGFVTVTRGPKINNVAREEEMKLLMEKHKEKSKGLEDFYRFQLREKRKGRQNELLRKFEEDKKKVEEMRRRRGKVRTGDGIRIRSRGRGRIHGPSLPSPPSSSIYSTSTITPNLPQQRRQSLRPGSAKETTVINFVDSHILAINRRHAKKFSSAFANESEEADRGYENFREVVKDIEAIIDVLWVSGTPSLQIPYLISLAGLLNTYLPDFPLRTYHNNPRAFRNTLNPDLLRHRYHTILAFETWQGVSGLQIFS
;
A
#
# COMPACT_ATOMS: atom_id res chain seq x y z
N MET A 1 -30.41 52.54 25.84
CA MET A 1 -30.22 51.41 24.89
C MET A 1 -28.75 51.05 24.87
N ALA A 2 -28.39 49.76 24.87
CA ALA A 2 -27.00 49.37 24.62
C ALA A 2 -26.62 49.72 23.15
N PRO A 3 -25.39 50.17 22.87
CA PRO A 3 -24.98 50.50 21.51
C PRO A 3 -25.09 49.28 20.57
N LYS A 4 -25.40 49.51 19.29
CA LYS A 4 -25.44 48.44 18.27
C LYS A 4 -24.07 47.74 18.18
N PRO A 5 -24.01 46.40 18.14
CA PRO A 5 -22.74 45.68 18.01
C PRO A 5 -22.07 46.04 16.67
N HIS A 6 -20.74 46.14 16.67
CA HIS A 6 -19.94 46.42 15.47
C HIS A 6 -19.77 45.18 14.56
N PHE A 7 -20.33 44.03 14.97
CA PHE A 7 -20.30 42.76 14.26
C PHE A 7 -21.71 42.15 14.25
N PRO A 8 -22.07 41.37 13.22
CA PRO A 8 -23.34 40.66 13.19
C PRO A 8 -23.37 39.56 14.27
N LEU A 9 -24.49 39.43 14.99
CA LEU A 9 -24.65 38.39 16.02
C LEU A 9 -24.81 36.98 15.42
N SER A 10 -25.21 36.89 14.15
CA SER A 10 -25.29 35.65 13.39
C SER A 10 -24.97 35.86 11.90
N ILE A 11 -24.41 34.83 11.27
CA ILE A 11 -24.10 34.79 9.83
C ILE A 11 -24.50 33.40 9.32
N SER A 12 -25.39 33.33 8.32
CA SER A 12 -25.79 32.06 7.67
C SER A 12 -26.15 30.91 8.63
N GLY A 13 -26.88 31.23 9.72
CA GLY A 13 -27.26 30.26 10.76
C GLY A 13 -26.22 30.04 11.88
N TYR A 14 -24.96 30.45 11.68
CA TYR A 14 -23.93 30.43 12.72
C TYR A 14 -24.11 31.59 13.68
N SER A 15 -23.82 31.34 14.96
CA SER A 15 -23.78 32.34 16.03
C SER A 15 -22.37 32.86 16.17
N VAL A 16 -22.18 34.18 16.17
CA VAL A 16 -20.85 34.80 16.25
C VAL A 16 -20.49 35.05 17.70
N LEU A 17 -19.38 34.46 18.17
CA LEU A 17 -18.83 34.68 19.50
C LEU A 17 -17.46 35.38 19.37
N PRO A 18 -17.35 36.68 19.74
CA PRO A 18 -16.05 37.33 19.87
C PRO A 18 -15.31 36.79 21.10
N ILE A 19 -14.02 36.51 20.92
CA ILE A 19 -13.06 36.23 21.99
C ILE A 19 -11.85 37.16 21.81
N GLU A 20 -11.21 37.55 22.90
CA GLU A 20 -9.95 38.31 22.86
C GLU A 20 -8.77 37.33 22.98
N LEU A 21 -7.82 37.41 22.05
CA LEU A 21 -6.53 36.75 22.21
C LEU A 21 -5.67 37.58 23.18
N PRO A 22 -4.99 36.95 24.15
CA PRO A 22 -4.16 37.66 25.12
C PRO A 22 -3.00 38.39 24.40
N PRO A 23 -2.61 39.59 24.88
CA PRO A 23 -1.50 40.33 24.30
C PRO A 23 -0.18 39.57 24.51
N VAL A 24 0.75 39.74 23.57
CA VAL A 24 2.08 39.12 23.61
C VAL A 24 3.17 40.18 23.46
N PRO A 25 4.42 39.96 23.90
CA PRO A 25 5.47 40.98 23.81
C PRO A 25 5.73 41.51 22.38
N SER A 26 5.50 40.69 21.36
CA SER A 26 5.59 41.07 19.94
C SER A 26 4.35 41.79 19.38
N PHE A 27 3.22 41.76 20.09
CA PHE A 27 1.97 42.38 19.70
C PHE A 27 1.15 42.73 20.97
N PRO A 28 1.38 43.91 21.57
CA PRO A 28 0.84 44.28 22.88
C PRO A 28 -0.66 44.63 22.86
N ASN A 29 -1.24 44.84 21.68
CA ASN A 29 -2.66 45.14 21.54
C ASN A 29 -3.47 43.83 21.52
N PRO A 30 -4.52 43.67 22.35
CA PRO A 30 -5.35 42.46 22.31
C PRO A 30 -6.10 42.37 20.97
N ALA A 31 -6.04 41.21 20.32
CA ALA A 31 -6.70 40.97 19.05
C ALA A 31 -8.07 40.29 19.26
N THR A 32 -9.14 40.83 18.69
CA THR A 32 -10.45 40.16 18.69
C THR A 32 -10.47 39.09 17.60
N HIS A 33 -10.76 37.86 17.99
CA HIS A 33 -10.96 36.71 17.12
C HIS A 33 -12.41 36.25 17.18
N TYR A 34 -12.98 35.84 16.05
CA TYR A 34 -14.41 35.48 15.96
C TYR A 34 -14.57 33.97 15.75
N LEU A 35 -15.22 33.32 16.72
CA LEU A 35 -15.69 31.94 16.60
C LEU A 35 -17.10 31.91 15.99
N TYR A 36 -17.37 30.92 15.16
CA TYR A 36 -18.70 30.70 14.57
C TYR A 36 -19.27 29.38 15.08
N LEU A 37 -20.39 29.42 15.80
CA LEU A 37 -20.98 28.26 16.47
C LEU A 37 -22.34 27.89 15.85
N HIS A 38 -22.52 26.61 15.53
CA HIS A 38 -23.76 26.04 15.01
C HIS A 38 -24.00 24.65 15.64
N PRO A 39 -25.25 24.18 15.80
CA PRO A 39 -25.52 22.77 16.09
C PRO A 39 -24.84 21.85 15.06
N HIS A 40 -24.37 20.68 15.49
CA HIS A 40 -23.78 19.72 14.56
C HIS A 40 -24.89 18.90 13.87
N GLU A 41 -25.19 19.27 12.62
CA GLU A 41 -26.20 18.61 11.78
C GLU A 41 -25.53 18.05 10.51
N PRO A 42 -24.77 16.94 10.60
CA PRO A 42 -24.18 16.28 9.44
C PRO A 42 -25.25 15.65 8.54
N ARG A 43 -24.94 15.51 7.24
CA ARG A 43 -25.86 14.94 6.23
C ARG A 43 -26.36 13.53 6.57
N VAL A 44 -25.54 12.76 7.28
CA VAL A 44 -25.93 11.49 7.89
C VAL A 44 -25.80 11.70 9.40
N PRO A 45 -26.89 11.69 10.18
CA PRO A 45 -26.84 11.90 11.62
C PRO A 45 -25.98 10.83 12.30
N ASP A 46 -24.97 11.28 13.04
CA ASP A 46 -24.18 10.44 13.94
C ASP A 46 -24.86 10.38 15.32
N PRO A 47 -24.58 9.38 16.18
CA PRO A 47 -25.26 9.25 17.47
C PRO A 47 -25.03 10.46 18.40
N ASP A 48 -23.93 11.19 18.24
CA ASP A 48 -23.58 12.35 19.04
C ASP A 48 -24.02 13.69 18.41
N SER A 49 -24.56 13.72 17.18
CA SER A 49 -25.09 14.93 16.51
C SER A 49 -25.96 15.76 17.45
N SER A 50 -26.91 15.11 18.12
CA SER A 50 -27.94 15.74 18.96
C SER A 50 -27.40 16.52 20.18
N ARG A 51 -26.14 16.27 20.58
CA ARG A 51 -25.46 16.88 21.73
C ARG A 51 -24.14 17.57 21.34
N SER A 52 -23.94 17.85 20.05
CA SER A 52 -22.68 18.38 19.53
C SER A 52 -22.82 19.77 18.93
N LEU A 53 -21.78 20.61 19.10
CA LEU A 53 -21.63 21.88 18.38
C LEU A 53 -20.53 21.79 17.33
N PHE A 54 -20.83 22.27 16.14
CA PHE A 54 -19.86 22.57 15.11
C PHE A 54 -19.33 24.00 15.31
N ILE A 55 -18.01 24.13 15.50
CA ILE A 55 -17.34 25.42 15.72
C ILE A 55 -16.33 25.63 14.61
N VAL A 56 -16.44 26.75 13.89
CA VAL A 56 -15.58 27.13 12.77
C VAL A 56 -14.68 28.31 13.14
N ASN A 57 -13.53 28.40 12.48
CA ASN A 57 -12.48 29.38 12.73
C ASN A 57 -11.91 29.27 14.14
N VAL A 58 -11.56 28.06 14.55
CA VAL A 58 -10.94 27.78 15.85
C VAL A 58 -9.48 28.32 15.86
N PRO A 59 -9.00 29.01 16.91
CA PRO A 59 -7.62 29.49 16.98
C PRO A 59 -6.60 28.37 16.77
N VAL A 60 -5.51 28.66 16.05
CA VAL A 60 -4.49 27.68 15.62
C VAL A 60 -3.82 26.93 16.78
N THR A 61 -3.84 27.48 18.00
CA THR A 61 -3.27 26.88 19.21
C THR A 61 -4.28 26.07 20.04
N THR A 62 -5.54 25.93 19.59
CA THR A 62 -6.61 25.37 20.43
C THR A 62 -6.37 23.92 20.84
N THR A 63 -6.65 23.63 22.10
CA THR A 63 -6.68 22.28 22.66
C THR A 63 -8.07 22.00 23.23
N GLU A 64 -8.39 20.72 23.44
CA GLU A 64 -9.63 20.26 24.07
C GLU A 64 -9.91 20.98 25.41
N THR A 65 -8.85 21.23 26.20
CA THR A 65 -8.89 21.97 27.45
C THR A 65 -9.36 23.42 27.32
N HIS A 66 -8.97 24.13 26.25
CA HIS A 66 -9.42 25.51 26.01
C HIS A 66 -10.94 25.54 25.80
N LEU A 67 -11.47 24.57 25.05
CA LEU A 67 -12.91 24.47 24.77
C LEU A 67 -13.69 23.98 26.00
N ARG A 68 -13.17 23.01 26.77
CA ARG A 68 -13.71 22.65 28.09
C ARG A 68 -13.81 23.86 29.02
N HIS A 69 -12.78 24.70 29.08
CA HIS A 69 -12.77 25.91 29.90
C HIS A 69 -13.67 27.03 29.37
N LEU A 70 -13.75 27.22 28.05
CA LEU A 70 -14.65 28.19 27.43
C LEU A 70 -16.11 27.92 27.85
N PHE A 71 -16.59 26.69 27.67
CA PHE A 71 -17.99 26.34 27.93
C PHE A 71 -18.30 26.09 29.41
N GLY A 72 -17.39 25.43 30.13
CA GLY A 72 -17.57 25.05 31.54
C GLY A 72 -17.13 26.12 32.54
N GLY A 73 -16.07 26.87 32.24
CA GLY A 73 -15.57 27.98 33.07
C GLY A 73 -16.19 29.30 32.65
N GLN A 74 -15.71 29.90 31.57
CA GLN A 74 -16.01 31.30 31.21
C GLN A 74 -17.48 31.55 30.86
N LEU A 75 -18.11 30.63 30.14
CA LEU A 75 -19.55 30.70 29.86
C LEU A 75 -20.41 30.03 30.95
N SER A 76 -19.80 29.24 31.85
CA SER A 76 -20.46 28.55 32.97
C SER A 76 -21.76 27.82 32.58
N SER A 77 -21.73 27.12 31.43
CA SER A 77 -22.96 26.82 30.67
C SER A 77 -23.18 25.35 30.29
N GLY A 78 -22.12 24.55 30.20
CA GLY A 78 -22.24 23.14 29.86
C GLY A 78 -20.92 22.38 30.01
N ARG A 79 -21.02 21.06 30.28
CA ARG A 79 -19.85 20.19 30.39
C ARG A 79 -19.56 19.50 29.05
N VAL A 80 -18.34 19.71 28.55
CA VAL A 80 -17.82 19.06 27.34
C VAL A 80 -17.27 17.68 27.70
N GLU A 81 -17.77 16.64 27.05
CA GLU A 81 -17.23 15.28 27.14
C GLU A 81 -15.89 15.20 26.42
N ARG A 82 -15.89 15.51 25.11
CA ARG A 82 -14.72 15.40 24.23
C ARG A 82 -14.77 16.43 23.09
N VAL A 83 -13.62 16.67 22.47
CA VAL A 83 -13.51 17.52 21.27
C VAL A 83 -12.81 16.78 20.15
N GLU A 84 -13.37 16.87 18.96
CA GLU A 84 -12.83 16.29 17.73
C GLU A 84 -12.44 17.42 16.77
N PHE A 85 -11.21 17.40 16.26
CA PHE A 85 -10.68 18.43 15.38
C PHE A 85 -10.59 17.87 13.95
N HIS A 86 -10.76 18.73 12.94
CA HIS A 86 -10.69 18.35 11.52
C HIS A 86 -9.50 17.43 11.19
N ASP A 87 -8.30 17.83 11.61
CA ASP A 87 -7.04 17.15 11.24
C ASP A 87 -6.81 15.83 11.99
N THR A 88 -7.62 15.53 13.01
CA THR A 88 -7.58 14.27 13.78
C THR A 88 -8.74 13.32 13.45
N ALA A 89 -9.92 13.85 13.09
CA ALA A 89 -11.07 13.06 12.67
C ALA A 89 -10.76 12.19 11.43
N ALA A 90 -10.06 12.75 10.44
CA ALA A 90 -9.61 12.03 9.23
C ALA A 90 -8.59 10.90 9.48
N LYS A 91 -8.14 10.70 10.73
CA LYS A 91 -7.13 9.69 11.13
C LYS A 91 -7.66 8.66 12.13
N ARG A 92 -8.96 8.64 12.43
CA ARG A 92 -9.57 7.50 13.12
C ARG A 92 -9.72 6.34 12.14
N PRO A 93 -9.22 5.13 12.46
CA PRO A 93 -9.71 3.92 11.83
C PRO A 93 -11.23 3.85 12.03
N LEU A 94 -11.94 3.25 11.06
CA LEU A 94 -13.37 2.98 11.17
C LEU A 94 -13.63 2.07 12.37
N THR A 95 -13.92 2.66 13.53
CA THR A 95 -14.34 1.91 14.71
C THR A 95 -15.71 1.35 14.42
N ILE A 96 -15.79 0.05 14.13
CA ILE A 96 -17.05 -0.69 14.10
C ILE A 96 -17.74 -0.42 15.44
N PRO A 97 -18.98 0.12 15.47
CA PRO A 97 -19.65 0.40 16.73
C PRO A 97 -19.86 -0.91 17.47
N SER A 98 -19.26 -1.03 18.66
CA SER A 98 -19.43 -2.18 19.53
C SER A 98 -20.84 -2.17 20.14
N GLN A 99 -21.81 -2.55 19.32
CA GLN A 99 -23.19 -2.80 19.74
C GLN A 99 -23.19 -4.07 20.61
N THR A 100 -23.07 -3.90 21.93
CA THR A 100 -24.00 -4.46 22.92
C THR A 100 -23.44 -4.31 24.34
N THR A 101 -23.86 -3.27 25.05
CA THR A 101 -24.03 -3.37 26.50
C THR A 101 -25.27 -4.20 26.80
N THR A 102 -25.17 -5.53 26.68
CA THR A 102 -26.13 -6.47 27.27
C THR A 102 -25.39 -7.46 28.14
N THR A 103 -25.76 -7.46 29.42
CA THR A 103 -25.29 -8.36 30.46
C THR A 103 -25.30 -9.83 30.03
N ALA A 104 -24.12 -10.42 29.82
CA ALA A 104 -23.94 -11.84 29.58
C ALA A 104 -22.99 -12.44 30.63
N VAL A 105 -23.57 -13.11 31.62
CA VAL A 105 -22.82 -13.87 32.64
C VAL A 105 -22.31 -15.15 32.01
N THR A 106 -21.00 -15.26 31.70
CA THR A 106 -20.34 -16.57 31.47
C THR A 106 -18.86 -16.60 31.87
N ASN A 107 -18.58 -17.41 32.89
CA ASN A 107 -17.34 -18.17 33.18
C ASN A 107 -15.94 -17.61 32.83
N PRO A 108 -15.09 -17.32 33.84
CA PRO A 108 -13.67 -17.06 33.61
C PRO A 108 -12.88 -18.38 33.48
N LYS A 109 -12.65 -18.88 32.24
CA LYS A 109 -11.54 -19.81 31.89
C LYS A 109 -11.45 -20.29 30.42
N LYS A 110 -12.05 -19.58 29.44
CA LYS A 110 -11.63 -19.72 28.03
C LYS A 110 -10.97 -18.41 27.60
N ARG A 111 -9.69 -18.47 27.21
CA ARG A 111 -9.00 -17.34 26.57
C ARG A 111 -9.83 -16.94 25.35
N LYS A 112 -10.36 -15.72 25.34
CA LYS A 112 -11.04 -15.16 24.17
C LYS A 112 -10.04 -15.27 23.01
N ARG A 113 -10.45 -15.88 21.91
CA ARG A 113 -9.60 -16.00 20.74
C ARG A 113 -9.72 -14.70 19.95
N GLU A 114 -8.58 -14.06 19.73
CA GLU A 114 -8.47 -12.87 18.90
C GLU A 114 -8.80 -13.21 17.45
N THR A 115 -9.48 -12.29 16.78
CA THR A 115 -9.76 -12.31 15.34
C THR A 115 -8.71 -11.46 14.61
N THR A 116 -8.57 -11.68 13.31
CA THR A 116 -7.72 -10.83 12.45
C THR A 116 -8.14 -9.36 12.50
N GLU A 117 -9.44 -9.07 12.55
CA GLU A 117 -9.97 -7.71 12.65
C GLU A 117 -9.59 -7.00 13.95
N GLU A 118 -9.68 -7.69 15.11
CA GLU A 118 -9.28 -7.13 16.41
C GLU A 118 -7.78 -6.78 16.43
N LEU A 119 -6.94 -7.68 15.90
CA LEU A 119 -5.49 -7.48 15.81
C LEU A 119 -5.09 -6.40 14.78
N GLN A 120 -5.83 -6.26 13.67
CA GLN A 120 -5.61 -5.17 12.71
C GLN A 120 -5.88 -3.80 13.33
N VAL A 121 -6.97 -3.66 14.10
CA VAL A 121 -7.28 -2.41 14.81
C VAL A 121 -6.23 -2.09 15.87
N GLU A 122 -5.66 -3.11 16.53
CA GLU A 122 -4.55 -2.95 17.47
C GLU A 122 -3.27 -2.46 16.76
N LEU A 123 -2.92 -3.04 15.59
CA LEU A 123 -1.82 -2.58 14.74
C LEU A 123 -2.00 -1.14 14.24
N ASP A 124 -3.20 -0.78 13.76
CA ASP A 124 -3.51 0.59 13.29
C ASP A 124 -3.48 1.63 14.43
N THR A 125 -3.63 1.16 15.67
CA THR A 125 -3.55 1.98 16.89
C THR A 125 -2.09 2.13 17.38
N ALA A 126 -1.25 1.12 17.17
CA ALA A 126 0.16 1.11 17.53
C ALA A 126 0.96 2.14 16.69
N LYS A 127 1.32 3.27 17.31
CA LYS A 127 2.00 4.39 16.65
C LYS A 127 3.32 4.71 17.35
N LEU A 128 4.30 5.14 16.55
CA LEU A 128 5.58 5.64 17.06
C LEU A 128 5.37 6.84 18.03
N PRO A 129 6.31 7.07 18.97
CA PRO A 129 6.27 8.22 19.86
C PRO A 129 6.03 9.54 19.11
N ARG A 130 5.10 10.35 19.61
CA ARG A 130 4.75 11.64 18.99
C ARG A 130 5.94 12.59 19.09
N THR A 131 6.35 13.16 17.96
CA THR A 131 7.47 14.12 17.91
C THR A 131 7.07 15.54 18.32
N TRP A 132 5.78 15.84 18.46
CA TRP A 132 5.26 17.14 18.88
C TRP A 132 4.34 16.99 20.08
N ASP A 133 4.60 17.75 21.16
CA ASP A 133 3.76 17.77 22.37
C ASP A 133 2.35 18.31 22.12
N ARG A 134 2.22 19.21 21.12
CA ARG A 134 0.99 19.92 20.78
C ARG A 134 0.82 20.03 19.27
N GLU A 135 -0.27 19.45 18.78
CA GLU A 135 -0.77 19.67 17.42
C GLU A 135 -1.26 21.12 17.29
N LEU A 136 -1.00 21.74 16.14
CA LEU A 136 -1.47 23.07 15.78
C LEU A 136 -2.41 22.96 14.59
N HIS A 137 -3.49 23.73 14.61
CA HIS A 137 -4.51 23.70 13.56
C HIS A 137 -4.19 24.68 12.45
N THR A 138 -4.74 24.42 11.27
CA THR A 138 -4.71 25.34 10.13
C THR A 138 -5.59 26.58 10.37
N SER A 139 -5.37 27.65 9.58
CA SER A 139 -6.27 28.81 9.61
C SER A 139 -7.64 28.41 9.06
N GLY A 140 -8.73 28.88 9.69
CA GLY A 140 -10.09 28.47 9.36
C GLY A 140 -10.49 27.06 9.83
N ALA A 141 -9.63 26.37 10.58
CA ALA A 141 -9.95 25.04 11.12
C ALA A 141 -11.24 25.01 11.94
N HIS A 142 -11.86 23.84 12.01
CA HIS A 142 -13.09 23.59 12.73
C HIS A 142 -12.97 22.44 13.74
N ALA A 143 -13.84 22.46 14.73
CA ALA A 143 -13.94 21.44 15.77
C ALA A 143 -15.41 21.04 16.00
N ILE A 144 -15.63 19.77 16.30
CA ILE A 144 -16.89 19.24 16.80
C ILE A 144 -16.72 19.07 18.31
N VAL A 145 -17.53 19.80 19.08
CA VAL A 145 -17.50 19.77 20.55
C VAL A 145 -18.69 18.95 21.02
N VAL A 146 -18.42 17.78 21.60
CA VAL A 146 -19.44 16.84 22.09
C VAL A 146 -19.69 17.14 23.57
N PHE A 147 -20.92 17.52 23.91
CA PHE A 147 -21.34 17.78 25.29
C PHE A 147 -21.85 16.51 25.95
N VAL A 148 -21.76 16.42 27.28
CA VAL A 148 -22.26 15.27 28.05
C VAL A 148 -23.72 14.96 27.69
N ASP A 149 -24.55 16.00 27.56
CA ASP A 149 -25.95 15.88 27.18
C ASP A 149 -26.41 17.04 26.27
N ARG A 150 -27.55 16.85 25.61
CA ARG A 150 -28.17 17.87 24.75
C ARG A 150 -28.52 19.17 25.50
N PRO A 151 -29.06 19.13 26.74
CA PRO A 151 -29.23 20.34 27.55
C PRO A 151 -27.95 21.16 27.76
N SER A 152 -26.79 20.53 28.06
CA SER A 152 -25.50 21.25 28.16
C SER A 152 -25.11 21.92 26.84
N MET A 153 -25.34 21.26 25.70
CA MET A 153 -25.08 21.82 24.38
C MET A 153 -25.96 23.07 24.13
N GLU A 154 -27.28 22.94 24.34
CA GLU A 154 -28.21 24.04 24.11
C GLU A 154 -27.98 25.21 25.06
N ALA A 155 -27.67 24.93 26.34
CA ALA A 155 -27.32 25.94 27.33
C ALA A 155 -26.03 26.67 26.93
N SER A 156 -25.03 25.95 26.43
CA SER A 156 -23.77 26.52 25.92
C SER A 156 -23.98 27.43 24.71
N LEU A 157 -24.81 27.02 23.75
CA LEU A 157 -25.14 27.85 22.59
C LEU A 157 -25.96 29.10 22.99
N LYS A 158 -26.90 28.96 23.94
CA LYS A 158 -27.67 30.08 24.51
C LYS A 158 -26.76 31.05 25.28
N ALA A 159 -25.80 30.54 26.06
CA ALA A 159 -24.81 31.33 26.78
C ALA A 159 -23.87 32.09 25.83
N ALA A 160 -23.35 31.43 24.78
CA ALA A 160 -22.53 32.09 23.76
C ALA A 160 -23.28 33.22 23.03
N LYS A 161 -24.56 33.01 22.67
CA LYS A 161 -25.42 34.06 22.10
C LYS A 161 -25.64 35.23 23.06
N LYS A 162 -25.86 34.95 24.35
CA LYS A 162 -26.02 35.96 25.41
C LYS A 162 -24.72 36.74 25.63
N ALA A 163 -23.58 36.05 25.67
CA ALA A 163 -22.24 36.62 25.78
C ALA A 163 -21.95 37.61 24.64
N ALA A 164 -22.17 37.20 23.39
CA ALA A 164 -22.01 38.05 22.21
C ALA A 164 -22.94 39.29 22.24
N LYS A 165 -24.22 39.11 22.60
CA LYS A 165 -25.20 40.21 22.73
C LYS A 165 -24.82 41.20 23.83
N ASN A 166 -24.36 40.70 24.97
CA ASN A 166 -23.98 41.50 26.13
C ASN A 166 -22.55 42.06 26.06
N ARG A 167 -21.76 41.66 25.06
CA ARG A 167 -20.33 41.98 24.89
C ARG A 167 -19.50 41.59 26.13
N THR A 168 -19.77 40.43 26.71
CA THR A 168 -18.96 39.91 27.82
C THR A 168 -17.52 39.70 27.36
N LYS A 169 -16.55 40.28 28.07
CA LYS A 169 -15.13 40.12 27.77
C LYS A 169 -14.69 38.68 28.04
N ILE A 170 -14.40 37.93 26.98
CA ILE A 170 -13.93 36.54 27.07
C ILE A 170 -12.50 36.50 26.52
N VAL A 171 -11.51 36.40 27.40
CA VAL A 171 -10.10 36.30 27.01
C VAL A 171 -9.72 34.83 26.85
N TRP A 172 -9.17 34.47 25.69
CA TRP A 172 -8.85 33.10 25.33
C TRP A 172 -7.74 32.52 26.20
N GLY A 173 -8.06 31.48 26.97
CA GLY A 173 -7.10 30.81 27.85
C GLY A 173 -6.76 31.53 29.16
N GLN A 174 -7.41 32.66 29.48
CA GLN A 174 -7.27 33.32 30.79
C GLN A 174 -7.64 32.34 31.92
N GLY A 175 -6.89 32.34 33.03
CA GLY A 175 -7.05 31.35 34.12
C GLY A 175 -6.56 29.93 33.80
N ILE A 176 -6.29 29.62 32.52
CA ILE A 176 -5.64 28.36 32.10
C ILE A 176 -4.14 28.55 31.91
N ILE A 177 -3.75 29.66 31.26
CA ILE A 177 -2.36 29.96 30.88
C ILE A 177 -1.51 30.30 32.10
N GLU A 178 -2.12 30.83 33.16
CA GLU A 178 -1.50 31.10 34.46
C GLU A 178 -1.13 29.80 35.22
N GLU A 179 -1.82 28.68 34.94
CA GLU A 179 -1.41 27.33 35.36
C GLU A 179 -0.34 26.77 34.39
N GLU A 180 0.84 27.42 34.31
CA GLU A 180 1.91 27.14 33.31
C GLU A 180 2.24 25.66 33.10
N ARG A 181 2.09 24.82 34.14
CA ARG A 181 2.33 23.36 34.09
C ARG A 181 1.41 22.58 33.16
N ARG A 182 0.30 23.16 32.69
CA ARG A 182 -0.78 22.38 32.06
C ARG A 182 -0.72 22.34 30.53
N PHE A 183 0.12 23.17 29.89
CA PHE A 183 0.22 23.24 28.42
C PHE A 183 1.66 23.20 27.92
N PRO A 184 1.94 22.43 26.85
CA PRO A 184 3.19 22.57 26.13
C PRO A 184 3.33 24.01 25.60
N ALA A 185 4.45 24.62 25.96
CA ALA A 185 4.79 25.98 25.61
C ALA A 185 4.86 26.18 24.08
N LEU A 186 4.67 27.42 23.66
CA LEU A 186 4.69 27.85 22.26
C LEU A 186 5.99 28.58 21.94
N GLY A 187 6.12 29.08 20.71
CA GLY A 187 7.33 29.80 20.28
C GLY A 187 8.58 28.91 20.29
N ILE A 188 9.69 29.44 20.80
CA ILE A 188 11.00 28.76 20.74
C ILE A 188 11.06 27.46 21.55
N GLU A 189 10.32 27.39 22.66
CA GLU A 189 10.31 26.23 23.56
C GLU A 189 9.66 25.02 22.89
N ARG A 190 8.59 25.22 22.12
CA ARG A 190 7.97 24.18 21.28
C ARG A 190 8.99 23.51 20.35
N TYR A 191 9.88 24.28 19.75
CA TYR A 191 10.90 23.74 18.84
C TYR A 191 12.04 23.05 19.59
N LYS A 192 12.41 23.53 20.78
CA LYS A 192 13.35 22.83 21.67
C LYS A 192 12.80 21.47 22.11
N SER A 193 11.54 21.40 22.54
CA SER A 193 10.87 20.15 22.91
C SER A 193 10.74 19.21 21.72
N HIS A 194 10.31 19.70 20.55
CA HIS A 194 10.29 18.90 19.31
C HIS A 194 11.65 18.30 18.96
N ASN A 195 12.72 19.09 19.05
CA ASN A 195 14.07 18.61 18.77
C ASN A 195 14.50 17.52 19.78
N LYS A 196 14.10 17.63 21.05
CA LYS A 196 14.31 16.58 22.05
C LYS A 196 13.50 15.31 21.73
N LEU A 197 12.22 15.45 21.38
CA LEU A 197 11.32 14.33 21.04
C LEU A 197 11.68 13.62 19.72
N ARG A 198 12.39 14.31 18.81
CA ARG A 198 12.94 13.70 17.59
C ARG A 198 13.95 12.58 17.88
N TYR A 199 14.60 12.62 19.05
CA TYR A 199 15.57 11.63 19.51
C TYR A 199 15.05 10.94 20.79
N PRO A 200 14.02 10.08 20.69
CA PRO A 200 13.44 9.40 21.84
C PRO A 200 14.44 8.43 22.47
N ALA A 201 14.20 8.05 23.73
CA ALA A 201 15.06 7.11 24.42
C ALA A 201 15.03 5.72 23.73
N ARG A 202 16.21 5.11 23.53
CA ARG A 202 16.34 3.79 22.87
C ARG A 202 15.42 2.73 23.46
N ALA A 203 15.21 2.75 24.78
CA ALA A 203 14.33 1.82 25.49
C ALA A 203 12.85 1.97 25.08
N GLU A 204 12.37 3.20 24.86
CA GLU A 204 10.99 3.46 24.46
C GLU A 204 10.74 3.02 23.01
N LEU A 205 11.68 3.35 22.12
CA LEU A 205 11.61 2.93 20.72
C LEU A 205 11.63 1.40 20.59
N LEU A 206 12.54 0.72 21.31
CA LEU A 206 12.60 -0.75 21.32
C LEU A 206 11.31 -1.37 21.88
N ARG A 207 10.73 -0.80 22.95
CA ARG A 207 9.44 -1.26 23.48
C ARG A 207 8.36 -1.17 22.41
N THR A 208 8.14 0.00 21.82
CA THR A 208 7.11 0.20 20.79
C THR A 208 7.31 -0.71 19.56
N VAL A 209 8.55 -0.93 19.13
CA VAL A 209 8.84 -1.86 18.02
C VAL A 209 8.57 -3.31 18.42
N ASN A 210 9.01 -3.75 19.61
CA ASN A 210 8.77 -5.11 20.08
C ASN A 210 7.28 -5.40 20.29
N ASP A 211 6.53 -4.46 20.86
CA ASP A 211 5.08 -4.54 21.03
C ASP A 211 4.40 -4.70 19.66
N TYR A 212 4.73 -3.83 18.70
CA TYR A 212 4.22 -3.90 17.32
C TYR A 212 4.54 -5.24 16.65
N MET A 213 5.79 -5.70 16.70
CA MET A 213 6.20 -6.98 16.10
C MET A 213 5.52 -8.18 16.76
N THR A 214 5.23 -8.10 18.07
CA THR A 214 4.48 -9.13 18.81
C THR A 214 3.02 -9.20 18.34
N ILE A 215 2.35 -8.05 18.19
CA ILE A 215 0.99 -7.98 17.65
C ILE A 215 0.97 -8.45 16.18
N PHE A 216 1.95 -8.04 15.38
CA PHE A 216 2.06 -8.41 13.96
C PHE A 216 2.26 -9.91 13.75
N GLY A 217 3.10 -10.57 14.57
CA GLY A 217 3.25 -12.02 14.53
C GLY A 217 1.94 -12.75 14.82
N ARG A 218 1.20 -12.30 15.83
CA ARG A 218 -0.13 -12.84 16.18
C ARG A 218 -1.16 -12.61 15.09
N PHE A 219 -1.11 -11.46 14.41
CA PHE A 219 -1.96 -11.14 13.27
C PHE A 219 -1.71 -12.07 12.09
N GLU A 220 -0.46 -12.29 11.69
CA GLU A 220 -0.13 -13.22 10.59
C GLU A 220 -0.46 -14.68 10.95
N GLU A 221 -0.24 -15.11 12.21
CA GLU A 221 -0.70 -16.42 12.69
C GLU A 221 -2.22 -16.59 12.63
N ALA A 222 -2.98 -15.57 13.06
CA ALA A 222 -4.45 -15.57 13.01
C ALA A 222 -4.95 -15.62 11.57
N ARG A 223 -4.37 -14.81 10.68
CA ARG A 223 -4.67 -14.73 9.25
C ARG A 223 -4.37 -16.03 8.52
N LEU A 224 -3.20 -16.65 8.78
CA LEU A 224 -2.87 -17.96 8.24
C LEU A 224 -3.87 -19.02 8.69
N ARG A 225 -4.26 -19.01 9.98
CA ARG A 225 -5.21 -19.95 10.55
C ARG A 225 -6.65 -19.77 10.05
N GLU A 226 -7.04 -18.55 9.71
CA GLU A 226 -8.32 -18.27 9.04
C GLU A 226 -8.28 -18.74 7.58
N ALA A 227 -7.19 -18.47 6.86
CA ALA A 227 -7.00 -18.94 5.48
C ALA A 227 -6.99 -20.47 5.35
N THR A 228 -6.29 -21.20 6.25
CA THR A 228 -6.30 -22.68 6.22
C THR A 228 -7.69 -23.26 6.47
N ARG A 229 -8.50 -22.60 7.30
CA ARG A 229 -9.87 -23.05 7.59
C ARG A 229 -10.84 -22.71 6.48
N GLY A 230 -10.72 -21.52 5.88
CA GLY A 230 -11.47 -21.17 4.67
C GLY A 230 -11.21 -22.15 3.53
N ALA A 231 -9.99 -22.71 3.44
CA ALA A 231 -9.66 -23.76 2.49
C ALA A 231 -10.19 -25.17 2.85
N GLU A 232 -10.48 -25.44 4.13
CA GLU A 232 -11.05 -26.71 4.60
C GLU A 232 -12.58 -26.77 4.51
N VAL A 233 -13.25 -25.62 4.54
CA VAL A 233 -14.71 -25.51 4.39
C VAL A 233 -15.08 -25.66 2.90
N PRO A 234 -15.98 -26.59 2.52
CA PRO A 234 -16.50 -26.66 1.16
C PRO A 234 -17.35 -25.42 0.83
N ASP A 235 -17.20 -24.92 -0.40
CA ASP A 235 -18.01 -23.84 -0.95
C ASP A 235 -19.49 -24.27 -1.15
N GLU A 236 -20.38 -23.34 -1.51
CA GLU A 236 -21.82 -23.62 -1.68
C GLU A 236 -22.14 -24.73 -2.71
N ASP A 237 -21.27 -24.92 -3.70
CA ASP A 237 -21.32 -26.01 -4.70
C ASP A 237 -20.67 -27.33 -4.21
N GLY A 238 -20.23 -27.41 -2.95
CA GLY A 238 -19.62 -28.60 -2.33
C GLY A 238 -18.15 -28.87 -2.71
N PHE A 239 -17.50 -27.95 -3.42
CA PHE A 239 -16.08 -28.07 -3.78
C PHE A 239 -15.18 -27.54 -2.66
N VAL A 240 -14.08 -28.24 -2.39
CA VAL A 240 -13.05 -27.79 -1.45
C VAL A 240 -11.96 -27.06 -2.23
N THR A 241 -11.69 -25.80 -1.87
CA THR A 241 -10.67 -24.99 -2.54
C THR A 241 -9.27 -25.57 -2.29
N VAL A 242 -8.68 -26.17 -3.33
CA VAL A 242 -7.32 -26.72 -3.29
C VAL A 242 -6.29 -25.59 -3.23
N THR A 243 -6.04 -25.07 -2.02
CA THR A 243 -4.91 -24.17 -1.79
C THR A 243 -3.61 -24.93 -2.02
N ARG A 244 -2.71 -24.37 -2.83
CA ARG A 244 -1.32 -24.83 -2.84
C ARG A 244 -0.72 -24.53 -1.48
N GLY A 245 -0.49 -25.58 -0.68
CA GLY A 245 0.15 -25.45 0.62
C GLY A 245 1.49 -24.69 0.50
N PRO A 246 1.93 -24.02 1.58
CA PRO A 246 3.18 -23.26 1.54
C PRO A 246 4.32 -24.17 1.08
N LYS A 247 5.12 -23.70 0.12
CA LYS A 247 6.34 -24.38 -0.33
C LYS A 247 7.41 -24.26 0.76
N ILE A 248 7.19 -24.96 1.86
CA ILE A 248 8.20 -25.16 2.88
C ILE A 248 9.18 -26.18 2.30
N ASN A 249 10.40 -25.73 1.97
CA ASN A 249 11.49 -26.57 1.48
C ASN A 249 12.03 -27.47 2.61
N ASN A 250 11.19 -28.36 3.14
CA ASN A 250 11.53 -29.30 4.20
C ASN A 250 11.69 -30.70 3.61
N VAL A 251 12.96 -31.12 3.49
CA VAL A 251 13.36 -32.43 2.91
C VAL A 251 12.61 -33.60 3.57
N ALA A 252 12.30 -33.49 4.86
CA ALA A 252 11.59 -34.50 5.66
C ALA A 252 10.17 -34.86 5.17
N ARG A 253 9.51 -34.04 4.34
CA ARG A 253 8.19 -34.39 3.75
C ARG A 253 8.24 -34.91 2.32
N GLU A 254 9.41 -34.85 1.69
CA GLU A 254 9.57 -35.31 0.30
C GLU A 254 9.48 -36.84 0.20
N GLU A 255 9.94 -37.56 1.23
CA GLU A 255 9.82 -39.02 1.35
C GLU A 255 8.37 -39.47 1.54
N GLU A 256 7.62 -38.84 2.45
CA GLU A 256 6.19 -39.12 2.66
C GLU A 256 5.38 -38.90 1.37
N MET A 257 5.70 -37.83 0.61
CA MET A 257 5.05 -37.54 -0.67
C MET A 257 5.39 -38.60 -1.74
N LYS A 258 6.65 -39.03 -1.83
CA LYS A 258 7.07 -40.11 -2.75
C LYS A 258 6.35 -41.43 -2.44
N LEU A 259 6.27 -41.83 -1.16
CA LEU A 259 5.57 -43.05 -0.74
C LEU A 259 4.06 -43.02 -1.08
N LEU A 260 3.41 -41.86 -0.98
CA LEU A 260 2.02 -41.69 -1.39
C LEU A 260 1.87 -41.77 -2.92
N MET A 261 2.79 -41.19 -3.68
CA MET A 261 2.82 -41.30 -5.15
C MET A 261 3.06 -42.74 -5.61
N GLU A 262 3.94 -43.50 -4.96
CA GLU A 262 4.17 -44.91 -5.27
C GLU A 262 2.94 -45.76 -4.99
N LYS A 263 2.29 -45.60 -3.83
CA LYS A 263 1.01 -46.29 -3.53
C LYS A 263 -0.10 -45.93 -4.52
N HIS A 264 -0.15 -44.70 -5.04
CA HIS A 264 -1.07 -44.34 -6.11
C HIS A 264 -0.68 -44.99 -7.45
N LYS A 265 0.62 -45.07 -7.76
CA LYS A 265 1.14 -45.70 -8.97
C LYS A 265 0.85 -47.21 -8.96
N GLU A 266 0.97 -47.88 -7.82
CA GLU A 266 0.58 -49.28 -7.65
C GLU A 266 -0.92 -49.49 -7.85
N LYS A 267 -1.77 -48.65 -7.24
CA LYS A 267 -3.24 -48.69 -7.46
C LYS A 267 -3.64 -48.37 -8.90
N SER A 268 -2.81 -47.64 -9.65
CA SER A 268 -3.02 -47.34 -11.07
C SER A 268 -2.63 -48.48 -12.03
N LYS A 269 -1.94 -49.53 -11.54
CA LYS A 269 -1.74 -50.78 -12.28
C LYS A 269 -3.05 -51.59 -12.23
N GLY A 270 -3.99 -51.20 -13.08
CA GLY A 270 -5.32 -51.83 -13.17
C GLY A 270 -5.26 -53.30 -13.58
N LEU A 271 -6.37 -54.02 -13.37
CA LEU A 271 -6.50 -55.46 -13.65
C LEU A 271 -6.05 -55.82 -15.08
N GLU A 272 -5.00 -56.62 -15.18
CA GLU A 272 -4.57 -57.26 -16.42
C GLU A 272 -5.47 -58.47 -16.76
N ASP A 273 -5.45 -58.90 -18.03
CA ASP A 273 -6.21 -60.02 -18.61
C ASP A 273 -7.76 -59.89 -18.71
N PHE A 274 -8.36 -58.72 -18.46
CA PHE A 274 -9.82 -58.56 -18.63
C PHE A 274 -10.29 -58.41 -20.09
N TYR A 275 -9.44 -57.90 -21.00
CA TYR A 275 -9.87 -57.59 -22.37
C TYR A 275 -9.44 -58.63 -23.42
N ARG A 276 -10.36 -58.93 -24.35
CA ARG A 276 -10.14 -59.89 -25.46
C ARG A 276 -8.97 -59.51 -26.38
N PHE A 277 -8.57 -58.23 -26.44
CA PHE A 277 -7.38 -57.80 -27.18
C PHE A 277 -6.08 -58.18 -26.46
N GLN A 278 -6.03 -58.07 -25.13
CA GLN A 278 -4.88 -58.49 -24.32
C GLN A 278 -4.64 -60.00 -24.46
N LEU A 279 -5.69 -60.84 -24.42
CA LEU A 279 -5.54 -62.28 -24.72
C LEU A 279 -5.07 -62.56 -26.15
N ARG A 280 -5.53 -61.77 -27.14
CA ARG A 280 -5.11 -61.91 -28.55
C ARG A 280 -3.63 -61.55 -28.71
N GLU A 281 -3.18 -60.50 -28.03
CA GLU A 281 -1.79 -60.04 -28.00
C GLU A 281 -0.88 -61.01 -27.24
N LYS A 282 -1.29 -61.51 -26.08
CA LYS A 282 -0.62 -62.55 -25.28
C LYS A 282 -0.57 -63.92 -26.00
N ARG A 283 -1.50 -64.19 -26.92
CA ARG A 283 -1.47 -65.36 -27.82
C ARG A 283 -0.53 -65.12 -29.01
N LYS A 284 -0.54 -63.93 -29.62
CA LYS A 284 0.38 -63.53 -30.70
C LYS A 284 1.84 -63.45 -30.21
N GLY A 285 2.07 -62.98 -29.00
CA GLY A 285 3.37 -62.96 -28.33
C GLY A 285 3.92 -64.38 -28.13
N ARG A 286 3.12 -65.28 -27.56
CA ARG A 286 3.49 -66.71 -27.45
C ARG A 286 3.74 -67.37 -28.80
N GLN A 287 2.95 -67.03 -29.83
CA GLN A 287 3.19 -67.50 -31.19
C GLN A 287 4.54 -67.00 -31.75
N ASN A 288 4.85 -65.71 -31.58
CA ASN A 288 6.16 -65.14 -31.96
C ASN A 288 7.32 -65.77 -31.17
N GLU A 289 7.15 -66.05 -29.88
CA GLU A 289 8.19 -66.69 -29.07
C GLU A 289 8.45 -68.14 -29.52
N LEU A 290 7.40 -68.87 -29.92
CA LEU A 290 7.53 -70.19 -30.54
C LEU A 290 8.18 -70.12 -31.93
N LEU A 291 7.87 -69.12 -32.75
CA LEU A 291 8.60 -68.87 -34.00
C LEU A 291 10.08 -68.57 -33.73
N ARG A 292 10.39 -67.74 -32.72
CA ARG A 292 11.77 -67.40 -32.36
C ARG A 292 12.56 -68.63 -31.90
N LYS A 293 11.97 -69.47 -31.05
CA LYS A 293 12.56 -70.75 -30.63
C LYS A 293 12.71 -71.74 -31.79
N PHE A 294 11.75 -71.77 -32.72
CA PHE A 294 11.85 -72.58 -33.94
C PHE A 294 12.93 -72.07 -34.91
N GLU A 295 13.16 -70.75 -34.99
CA GLU A 295 14.28 -70.16 -35.74
C GLU A 295 15.62 -70.43 -35.05
N GLU A 296 15.69 -70.34 -33.72
CA GLU A 296 16.86 -70.74 -32.91
C GLU A 296 17.19 -72.23 -33.15
N ASP A 297 16.21 -73.14 -33.11
CA ASP A 297 16.40 -74.56 -33.41
C ASP A 297 16.71 -74.83 -34.89
N LYS A 298 16.08 -74.13 -35.83
CA LYS A 298 16.45 -74.19 -37.26
C LYS A 298 17.91 -73.81 -37.46
N LYS A 299 18.36 -72.73 -36.82
CA LYS A 299 19.73 -72.24 -36.89
C LYS A 299 20.73 -73.24 -36.30
N LYS A 300 20.34 -73.92 -35.22
CA LYS A 300 21.08 -75.03 -34.58
C LYS A 300 21.18 -76.27 -35.48
N VAL A 301 20.09 -76.61 -36.19
CA VAL A 301 20.07 -77.68 -37.21
C VAL A 301 20.83 -77.27 -38.48
N GLU A 302 20.85 -75.99 -38.83
CA GLU A 302 21.60 -75.46 -39.97
C GLU A 302 23.11 -75.38 -39.68
N GLU A 303 23.50 -75.13 -38.42
CA GLU A 303 24.86 -75.28 -37.90
C GLU A 303 25.33 -76.75 -37.94
N MET A 304 24.47 -77.68 -37.52
CA MET A 304 24.70 -79.13 -37.69
C MET A 304 24.79 -79.54 -39.17
N ARG A 305 23.99 -78.95 -40.06
CA ARG A 305 24.04 -79.20 -41.51
C ARG A 305 25.27 -78.56 -42.18
N ARG A 306 25.74 -77.38 -41.74
CA ARG A 306 27.00 -76.77 -42.21
C ARG A 306 28.24 -77.64 -41.93
N ARG A 307 28.13 -78.63 -41.03
CA ARG A 307 29.15 -79.63 -40.72
C ARG A 307 29.18 -80.82 -41.71
N ARG A 308 28.28 -80.89 -42.71
CA ARG A 308 28.36 -81.77 -43.88
C ARG A 308 28.31 -80.92 -45.15
N GLY A 309 29.35 -80.95 -45.98
CA GLY A 309 29.66 -79.83 -46.89
C GLY A 309 29.04 -79.89 -48.30
N LYS A 310 28.81 -78.69 -48.86
CA LYS A 310 28.98 -78.23 -50.28
C LYS A 310 28.16 -78.99 -51.38
N VAL A 311 27.80 -78.46 -52.55
CA VAL A 311 28.42 -77.50 -53.53
C VAL A 311 27.34 -76.56 -54.16
N ARG A 312 27.76 -75.68 -55.09
CA ARG A 312 27.08 -74.49 -55.67
C ARG A 312 26.59 -74.71 -57.12
N THR A 313 25.57 -73.95 -57.56
CA THR A 313 25.32 -73.22 -58.87
C THR A 313 23.79 -72.95 -59.02
N GLY A 314 23.24 -72.03 -59.81
CA GLY A 314 23.76 -70.91 -60.64
C GLY A 314 22.62 -70.29 -61.50
N ASP A 315 22.56 -68.96 -61.62
CA ASP A 315 21.86 -68.07 -62.61
C ASP A 315 20.34 -68.14 -62.94
N GLY A 316 19.72 -66.97 -63.27
CA GLY A 316 18.68 -66.92 -64.34
C GLY A 316 17.39 -66.06 -64.24
N ILE A 317 17.46 -64.71 -64.37
CA ILE A 317 16.56 -63.85 -65.20
C ILE A 317 15.01 -63.67 -64.90
N ARG A 318 14.66 -62.47 -64.37
CA ARG A 318 13.74 -61.39 -64.90
C ARG A 318 12.25 -61.67 -65.33
N ILE A 319 11.28 -60.88 -64.79
CA ILE A 319 10.41 -59.86 -65.49
C ILE A 319 9.19 -59.33 -64.66
N ARG A 320 9.02 -57.98 -64.68
CA ARG A 320 7.85 -57.05 -64.45
C ARG A 320 6.48 -57.54 -63.89
N SER A 321 5.82 -56.72 -63.04
CA SER A 321 4.67 -55.84 -63.42
C SER A 321 3.98 -55.01 -62.28
N ARG A 322 4.00 -53.67 -62.45
CA ARG A 322 2.99 -52.58 -62.20
C ARG A 322 1.96 -52.56 -61.03
N GLY A 323 1.81 -51.35 -60.44
CA GLY A 323 0.56 -50.77 -59.86
C GLY A 323 0.82 -49.73 -58.74
N ARG A 324 0.89 -48.40 -58.99
CA ARG A 324 -0.18 -47.36 -58.84
C ARG A 324 -1.08 -47.51 -57.60
N GLY A 325 -1.37 -46.48 -56.76
CA GLY A 325 -1.01 -45.04 -56.74
C GLY A 325 -1.81 -44.26 -55.65
N ARG A 326 -1.88 -42.90 -55.73
CA ARG A 326 -2.50 -41.88 -54.79
C ARG A 326 -1.71 -41.60 -53.48
N ILE A 327 -1.30 -40.38 -53.07
CA ILE A 327 -1.80 -38.96 -53.18
C ILE A 327 -3.06 -38.74 -52.30
N HIS A 328 -3.14 -37.86 -51.29
CA HIS A 328 -2.80 -36.41 -51.21
C HIS A 328 -2.11 -35.94 -49.90
N GLY A 329 -1.60 -34.70 -49.93
CA GLY A 329 -1.07 -33.93 -48.78
C GLY A 329 -1.98 -32.78 -48.30
N PRO A 330 -1.45 -31.63 -47.82
CA PRO A 330 -1.85 -31.07 -46.50
C PRO A 330 -2.39 -29.62 -46.50
N SER A 331 -2.86 -29.12 -45.34
CA SER A 331 -3.09 -27.67 -45.10
C SER A 331 -3.13 -27.23 -43.62
N LEU A 332 -2.33 -26.23 -43.26
CA LEU A 332 -2.54 -25.20 -42.20
C LEU A 332 -3.01 -23.89 -42.92
N PRO A 333 -3.10 -22.65 -42.36
CA PRO A 333 -3.02 -22.14 -40.96
C PRO A 333 -4.04 -21.02 -40.52
N SER A 334 -4.19 -20.80 -39.21
CA SER A 334 -4.31 -19.49 -38.48
C SER A 334 -5.51 -18.48 -38.77
N PRO A 335 -5.49 -17.16 -38.40
CA PRO A 335 -6.47 -16.55 -37.46
C PRO A 335 -7.06 -15.19 -38.01
N PRO A 336 -7.39 -14.09 -37.25
CA PRO A 336 -7.73 -13.82 -35.83
C PRO A 336 -9.02 -12.94 -35.63
N SER A 337 -9.31 -12.43 -34.41
CA SER A 337 -9.58 -10.97 -34.17
C SER A 337 -9.76 -10.58 -32.68
N SER A 338 -9.59 -9.29 -32.38
CA SER A 338 -9.66 -8.62 -31.06
C SER A 338 -10.79 -7.59 -31.00
N SER A 339 -11.25 -7.20 -29.79
CA SER A 339 -11.92 -5.91 -29.60
C SER A 339 -11.51 -5.22 -28.29
N ILE A 340 -11.52 -3.89 -28.33
CA ILE A 340 -11.26 -2.98 -27.21
C ILE A 340 -12.53 -2.13 -27.07
N TYR A 341 -12.96 -1.87 -25.83
CA TYR A 341 -13.68 -0.64 -25.51
C TYR A 341 -13.14 -0.05 -24.21
N SER A 342 -13.10 1.28 -24.17
CA SER A 342 -12.71 2.07 -23.01
C SER A 342 -13.79 3.10 -22.72
N THR A 343 -14.07 3.33 -21.44
CA THR A 343 -14.80 4.50 -20.95
C THR A 343 -14.06 5.05 -19.73
N SER A 344 -14.17 6.36 -19.51
CA SER A 344 -13.17 7.18 -18.81
C SER A 344 -13.77 8.06 -17.72
N THR A 345 -13.05 8.25 -16.62
CA THR A 345 -13.21 9.40 -15.69
C THR A 345 -11.88 9.84 -15.06
N ILE A 346 -11.89 11.06 -14.51
CA ILE A 346 -10.78 11.98 -14.22
C ILE A 346 -10.79 12.26 -12.69
N THR A 347 -9.72 12.33 -11.88
CA THR A 347 -8.23 12.17 -11.94
C THR A 347 -7.76 11.92 -10.47
N PRO A 348 -6.48 12.03 -9.98
CA PRO A 348 -5.16 12.31 -10.57
C PRO A 348 -4.05 11.33 -10.08
N ASN A 349 -3.53 10.45 -10.93
CA ASN A 349 -2.42 9.58 -10.55
C ASN A 349 -1.56 9.16 -11.75
N LEU A 350 -0.40 8.57 -11.44
CA LEU A 350 0.55 7.96 -12.37
C LEU A 350 -0.16 7.23 -13.53
N PRO A 351 0.35 7.33 -14.77
CA PRO A 351 -0.33 6.83 -15.97
C PRO A 351 -0.77 5.37 -15.82
N GLN A 352 -1.94 4.99 -16.33
CA GLN A 352 -2.55 3.71 -15.98
C GLN A 352 -1.63 2.51 -16.34
N GLN A 353 -1.14 1.82 -15.31
CA GLN A 353 -0.26 0.67 -15.44
C GLN A 353 -0.92 -0.43 -16.29
N ARG A 354 -0.15 -1.02 -17.20
CA ARG A 354 -0.66 -2.11 -18.04
C ARG A 354 -1.03 -3.33 -17.20
N ARG A 355 -2.24 -3.86 -17.43
CA ARG A 355 -2.80 -5.05 -16.74
C ARG A 355 -2.02 -6.35 -16.96
N GLN A 356 -1.12 -6.38 -17.94
CA GLN A 356 -0.22 -7.50 -18.23
C GLN A 356 1.19 -6.95 -18.41
N SER A 357 2.13 -7.53 -17.67
CA SER A 357 3.55 -7.25 -17.79
C SER A 357 4.07 -7.55 -19.20
N LEU A 358 5.23 -7.01 -19.51
CA LEU A 358 5.98 -7.40 -20.69
C LEU A 358 6.42 -8.86 -20.55
N ARG A 359 6.41 -9.59 -21.67
CA ARG A 359 6.91 -10.97 -21.70
C ARG A 359 8.43 -10.94 -21.67
N PRO A 360 9.09 -11.71 -20.78
CA PRO A 360 10.55 -11.83 -20.76
C PRO A 360 11.13 -12.12 -22.15
N GLY A 361 12.12 -11.33 -22.57
CA GLY A 361 12.76 -11.39 -23.89
C GLY A 361 11.94 -10.79 -25.04
N SER A 362 10.88 -10.03 -24.77
CA SER A 362 10.10 -9.38 -25.82
C SER A 362 10.81 -8.15 -26.37
N ALA A 363 10.71 -7.91 -27.69
CA ALA A 363 11.17 -6.65 -28.30
C ALA A 363 10.65 -5.39 -27.59
N LYS A 364 9.42 -5.41 -27.04
CA LYS A 364 8.85 -4.30 -26.26
C LYS A 364 9.53 -4.09 -24.90
N GLU A 365 10.05 -5.14 -24.28
CA GLU A 365 10.89 -5.05 -23.08
C GLU A 365 12.27 -4.50 -23.42
N THR A 366 12.90 -5.00 -24.49
CA THR A 366 14.17 -4.45 -24.99
C THR A 366 14.06 -2.96 -25.32
N THR A 367 12.95 -2.50 -25.92
CA THR A 367 12.73 -1.06 -26.17
C THR A 367 12.63 -0.25 -24.87
N VAL A 368 11.97 -0.76 -23.84
CA VAL A 368 11.86 -0.06 -22.54
C VAL A 368 13.22 -0.02 -21.84
N ILE A 369 13.96 -1.13 -21.80
CA ILE A 369 15.32 -1.20 -21.25
C ILE A 369 16.23 -0.18 -21.95
N ASN A 370 16.32 -0.24 -23.29
CA ASN A 370 17.15 0.68 -24.08
C ASN A 370 16.75 2.15 -23.86
N PHE A 371 15.46 2.45 -23.73
CA PHE A 371 14.98 3.81 -23.43
C PHE A 371 15.46 4.27 -22.06
N VAL A 372 15.23 3.46 -21.02
CA VAL A 372 15.59 3.79 -19.62
C VAL A 372 17.10 3.97 -19.49
N ASP A 373 17.90 3.02 -19.99
CA ASP A 373 19.36 3.08 -19.95
C ASP A 373 19.91 4.33 -20.68
N SER A 374 19.35 4.65 -21.85
CA SER A 374 19.75 5.86 -22.61
C SER A 374 19.44 7.14 -21.85
N HIS A 375 18.30 7.23 -21.17
CA HIS A 375 17.91 8.41 -20.39
C HIS A 375 18.72 8.52 -19.09
N ILE A 376 19.00 7.41 -18.40
CA ILE A 376 19.93 7.39 -17.26
C ILE A 376 21.33 7.85 -17.69
N LEU A 377 21.81 7.41 -18.85
CA LEU A 377 23.11 7.87 -19.39
C LEU A 377 23.09 9.36 -19.74
N ALA A 378 22.00 9.88 -20.31
CA ALA A 378 21.84 11.31 -20.59
C ALA A 378 21.80 12.15 -19.31
N ILE A 379 21.09 11.71 -18.27
CA ILE A 379 21.05 12.35 -16.95
C ILE A 379 22.46 12.38 -16.34
N ASN A 380 23.20 11.25 -16.36
CA ASN A 380 24.58 11.21 -15.86
C ASN A 380 25.50 12.20 -16.61
N ARG A 381 25.38 12.29 -17.94
CA ARG A 381 26.16 13.24 -18.76
C ARG A 381 25.82 14.70 -18.45
N ARG A 382 24.53 15.05 -18.35
CA ARG A 382 24.09 16.41 -18.01
C ARG A 382 24.41 16.80 -16.56
N HIS A 383 24.47 15.84 -15.65
CA HIS A 383 24.96 16.05 -14.29
C HIS A 383 26.48 16.26 -14.22
N ALA A 384 27.27 15.50 -14.99
CA ALA A 384 28.71 15.75 -15.09
C ALA A 384 29.03 17.16 -15.62
N LYS A 385 28.15 17.73 -16.45
CA LYS A 385 28.23 19.10 -16.99
C LYS A 385 27.51 20.16 -16.13
N LYS A 386 27.12 19.88 -14.88
CA LYS A 386 26.37 20.84 -14.03
C LYS A 386 27.07 22.19 -13.90
N PHE A 387 26.29 23.27 -13.85
CA PHE A 387 26.75 24.67 -13.79
C PHE A 387 27.65 25.12 -14.97
N SER A 388 27.59 24.44 -16.12
CA SER A 388 28.37 24.80 -17.31
C SER A 388 27.81 25.98 -18.12
N SER A 389 26.66 26.54 -17.74
CA SER A 389 26.07 27.71 -18.43
C SER A 389 26.99 28.92 -18.57
N ALA A 390 28.01 29.06 -17.70
CA ALA A 390 29.01 30.12 -17.78
C ALA A 390 30.10 29.91 -18.85
N PHE A 391 30.18 28.73 -19.48
CA PHE A 391 31.25 28.35 -20.41
C PHE A 391 30.75 27.78 -21.75
N ALA A 392 29.44 27.69 -21.96
CA ALA A 392 28.83 27.12 -23.17
C ALA A 392 28.44 28.21 -24.18
N ASN A 393 28.91 28.10 -25.42
CA ASN A 393 28.45 28.94 -26.53
C ASN A 393 27.04 28.51 -26.98
N GLU A 394 26.24 29.46 -27.49
CA GLU A 394 24.78 29.33 -27.72
C GLU A 394 24.33 28.31 -28.79
N SER A 395 25.23 27.49 -29.34
CA SER A 395 24.94 26.67 -30.54
C SER A 395 24.53 25.21 -30.28
N GLU A 396 24.61 24.70 -29.04
CA GLU A 396 24.33 23.29 -28.72
C GLU A 396 23.43 23.11 -27.48
N GLU A 397 22.14 23.46 -27.62
CA GLU A 397 21.15 23.36 -26.52
C GLU A 397 20.97 21.93 -25.98
N ALA A 398 21.23 20.90 -26.81
CA ALA A 398 21.14 19.49 -26.45
C ALA A 398 22.21 19.03 -25.45
N ASP A 399 23.32 19.75 -25.31
CA ASP A 399 24.51 19.30 -24.57
C ASP A 399 24.78 20.11 -23.28
N ARG A 400 23.80 20.94 -22.89
CA ARG A 400 23.78 21.77 -21.67
C ARG A 400 23.56 20.92 -20.41
N GLY A 401 24.41 21.13 -19.41
CA GLY A 401 24.27 20.50 -18.10
C GLY A 401 23.19 21.12 -17.22
N TYR A 402 22.96 20.52 -16.05
CA TYR A 402 21.93 20.97 -15.12
C TYR A 402 22.32 22.25 -14.38
N GLU A 403 21.40 23.21 -14.32
CA GLU A 403 21.58 24.47 -13.58
C GLU A 403 20.83 24.48 -12.24
N ASN A 404 19.86 23.58 -12.08
CA ASN A 404 19.06 23.44 -10.85
C ASN A 404 18.47 22.02 -10.73
N PHE A 405 18.18 21.61 -9.50
CA PHE A 405 17.66 20.27 -9.21
C PHE A 405 16.27 19.99 -9.81
N ARG A 406 15.49 21.02 -10.18
CA ARG A 406 14.16 20.83 -10.79
C ARG A 406 14.26 20.21 -12.18
N GLU A 407 15.30 20.52 -12.94
CA GLU A 407 15.57 19.89 -14.24
C GLU A 407 15.93 18.40 -14.08
N VAL A 408 16.75 18.07 -13.09
CA VAL A 408 17.08 16.67 -12.73
C VAL A 408 15.81 15.88 -12.41
N VAL A 409 14.94 16.43 -11.56
CA VAL A 409 13.67 15.78 -11.17
C VAL A 409 12.77 15.55 -12.39
N LYS A 410 12.66 16.54 -13.30
CA LYS A 410 11.81 16.44 -14.50
C LYS A 410 12.25 15.28 -15.41
N ASP A 411 13.55 15.10 -15.61
CA ASP A 411 14.08 14.04 -16.47
C ASP A 411 13.93 12.66 -15.81
N ILE A 412 14.05 12.59 -14.49
CA ILE A 412 13.79 11.36 -13.71
C ILE A 412 12.29 11.00 -13.72
N GLU A 413 11.38 11.97 -13.61
CA GLU A 413 9.93 11.74 -13.72
C GLU A 413 9.55 11.11 -15.07
N ALA A 414 10.18 11.54 -16.18
CA ALA A 414 9.94 10.95 -17.51
C ALA A 414 10.30 9.46 -17.59
N ILE A 415 11.34 9.03 -16.88
CA ILE A 415 11.74 7.61 -16.79
C ILE A 415 10.74 6.83 -15.92
N ILE A 416 10.35 7.41 -14.77
CA ILE A 416 9.38 6.81 -13.85
C ILE A 416 8.03 6.56 -14.54
N ASP A 417 7.53 7.51 -15.33
CA ASP A 417 6.25 7.35 -16.04
C ASP A 417 6.30 6.20 -17.07
N VAL A 418 7.40 6.05 -17.81
CA VAL A 418 7.58 4.94 -18.78
C VAL A 418 7.75 3.59 -18.08
N LEU A 419 8.54 3.53 -17.01
CA LEU A 419 8.67 2.33 -16.17
C LEU A 419 7.33 1.93 -15.55
N TRP A 420 6.54 2.89 -15.09
CA TRP A 420 5.23 2.66 -14.50
C TRP A 420 4.23 2.10 -15.52
N VAL A 421 4.15 2.69 -16.72
CA VAL A 421 3.33 2.17 -17.84
C VAL A 421 3.76 0.76 -18.25
N SER A 422 5.05 0.40 -18.17
CA SER A 422 5.56 -0.92 -18.56
C SER A 422 4.92 -2.08 -17.80
N GLY A 423 4.43 -1.84 -16.58
CA GLY A 423 3.72 -2.82 -15.75
C GLY A 423 4.52 -4.08 -15.40
N THR A 424 5.86 -4.01 -15.41
CA THR A 424 6.75 -5.18 -15.32
C THR A 424 7.62 -5.11 -14.06
N PRO A 425 7.24 -5.78 -12.94
CA PRO A 425 7.92 -5.61 -11.65
C PRO A 425 9.42 -5.91 -11.67
N SER A 426 9.85 -6.91 -12.45
CA SER A 426 11.26 -7.29 -12.60
C SER A 426 12.14 -6.19 -13.22
N LEU A 427 11.56 -5.22 -13.93
CA LEU A 427 12.25 -4.04 -14.46
C LEU A 427 12.03 -2.83 -13.54
N GLN A 428 10.79 -2.62 -13.10
CA GLN A 428 10.42 -1.48 -12.27
C GLN A 428 11.27 -1.41 -10.99
N ILE A 429 11.44 -2.52 -10.28
CA ILE A 429 12.14 -2.55 -9.00
C ILE A 429 13.62 -2.14 -9.12
N PRO A 430 14.48 -2.81 -9.92
CA PRO A 430 15.90 -2.44 -10.01
C PRO A 430 16.12 -1.01 -10.56
N TYR A 431 15.33 -0.57 -11.53
CA TYR A 431 15.47 0.79 -12.08
C TYR A 431 14.99 1.87 -11.12
N LEU A 432 13.90 1.67 -10.36
CA LEU A 432 13.47 2.63 -9.35
C LEU A 432 14.49 2.76 -8.19
N ILE A 433 15.14 1.65 -7.79
CA ILE A 433 16.24 1.68 -6.82
C ILE A 433 17.44 2.48 -7.38
N SER A 434 17.81 2.25 -8.64
CA SER A 434 18.89 3.01 -9.30
C SER A 434 18.58 4.53 -9.37
N LEU A 435 17.36 4.91 -9.75
CA LEU A 435 16.91 6.31 -9.80
C LEU A 435 16.87 6.96 -8.41
N ALA A 436 16.45 6.21 -7.37
CA ALA A 436 16.49 6.69 -5.99
C ALA A 436 17.93 6.93 -5.49
N GLY A 437 18.86 6.05 -5.88
CA GLY A 437 20.30 6.25 -5.67
C GLY A 437 20.80 7.55 -6.31
N LEU A 438 20.51 7.75 -7.61
CA LEU A 438 20.89 8.98 -8.33
C LEU A 438 20.31 10.24 -7.69
N LEU A 439 19.03 10.23 -7.27
CA LEU A 439 18.41 11.36 -6.57
C LEU A 439 19.17 11.69 -5.27
N ASN A 440 19.50 10.69 -4.46
CA ASN A 440 20.22 10.90 -3.19
C ASN A 440 21.67 11.37 -3.41
N THR A 441 22.34 10.91 -4.48
CA THR A 441 23.69 11.37 -4.83
C THR A 441 23.69 12.80 -5.37
N TYR A 442 22.67 13.20 -6.15
CA TYR A 442 22.67 14.48 -6.86
C TYR A 442 22.07 15.63 -6.03
N LEU A 443 21.12 15.34 -5.13
CA LEU A 443 20.50 16.35 -4.26
C LEU A 443 21.50 17.26 -3.51
N PRO A 444 22.61 16.76 -2.90
CA PRO A 444 23.57 17.63 -2.21
C PRO A 444 24.36 18.56 -3.15
N ASP A 445 24.46 18.26 -4.45
CA ASP A 445 25.24 19.05 -5.41
C ASP A 445 24.54 20.34 -5.85
N PHE A 446 23.25 20.52 -5.53
CA PHE A 446 22.46 21.71 -5.89
C PHE A 446 22.04 22.51 -4.64
N PRO A 447 22.76 23.59 -4.28
CA PRO A 447 22.46 24.35 -3.07
C PRO A 447 21.10 25.06 -3.16
N LEU A 448 20.33 24.99 -2.08
CA LEU A 448 19.09 25.76 -1.92
C LEU A 448 19.42 27.26 -1.86
N ARG A 449 19.14 28.00 -2.93
CA ARG A 449 19.30 29.46 -2.96
C ARG A 449 18.41 30.11 -1.90
N THR A 450 19.04 30.61 -0.84
CA THR A 450 18.40 31.42 0.21
C THR A 450 18.07 32.82 -0.31
N TYR A 451 16.93 32.95 -0.97
CA TYR A 451 16.41 34.25 -1.39
C TYR A 451 15.99 35.09 -0.18
N HIS A 452 16.91 35.92 0.31
CA HIS A 452 16.55 37.05 1.15
C HIS A 452 15.66 38.03 0.37
N ASN A 453 14.65 38.58 1.04
CA ASN A 453 13.88 39.76 0.63
C ASN A 453 12.92 39.66 -0.58
N ASN A 454 11.98 38.69 -0.61
CA ASN A 454 10.67 38.94 -1.23
C ASN A 454 9.51 38.03 -0.72
N PRO A 455 8.57 38.53 0.10
CA PRO A 455 7.49 37.69 0.66
C PRO A 455 6.37 37.30 -0.33
N ARG A 456 6.42 37.73 -1.61
CA ARG A 456 5.44 37.35 -2.64
C ARG A 456 5.89 36.21 -3.58
N ALA A 457 7.15 35.75 -3.47
CA ALA A 457 7.71 34.74 -4.38
C ALA A 457 7.34 33.27 -4.03
N PHE A 458 6.71 33.03 -2.88
CA PHE A 458 6.53 31.68 -2.28
C PHE A 458 5.59 30.71 -3.04
N ARG A 459 5.03 31.10 -4.20
CA ARG A 459 3.99 30.32 -4.89
C ARG A 459 4.50 29.33 -5.95
N ASN A 460 5.74 29.48 -6.45
CA ASN A 460 6.21 28.79 -7.66
C ASN A 460 7.55 28.03 -7.54
N THR A 461 8.15 27.91 -6.35
CA THR A 461 9.44 27.22 -6.14
C THR A 461 9.28 25.99 -5.27
N LEU A 462 9.43 24.80 -5.87
CA LEU A 462 9.33 23.45 -5.28
C LEU A 462 8.18 23.28 -4.26
N ASN A 463 7.07 22.69 -4.69
CA ASN A 463 6.06 22.21 -3.76
C ASN A 463 6.62 20.99 -2.99
N PRO A 464 6.93 21.09 -1.67
CA PRO A 464 7.55 19.99 -0.93
C PRO A 464 6.62 18.78 -0.80
N ASP A 465 5.30 18.97 -0.96
CA ASP A 465 4.31 17.91 -0.95
C ASP A 465 4.41 17.00 -2.19
N LEU A 466 4.93 17.51 -3.31
CA LEU A 466 5.14 16.71 -4.54
C LEU A 466 6.31 15.74 -4.39
N LEU A 467 7.40 16.13 -3.71
CA LEU A 467 8.41 15.18 -3.27
C LEU A 467 7.87 14.27 -2.17
N ARG A 468 7.18 14.80 -1.15
CA ARG A 468 6.65 13.98 -0.04
C ARG A 468 5.72 12.86 -0.51
N HIS A 469 4.81 13.11 -1.44
CA HIS A 469 3.90 12.07 -1.94
C HIS A 469 4.61 11.02 -2.81
N ARG A 470 5.60 11.40 -3.63
CA ARG A 470 6.31 10.47 -4.53
C ARG A 470 7.45 9.70 -3.83
N TYR A 471 8.15 10.31 -2.88
CA TYR A 471 9.11 9.60 -2.01
C TYR A 471 8.41 8.58 -1.12
N HIS A 472 7.14 8.80 -0.74
CA HIS A 472 6.36 7.81 -0.01
C HIS A 472 6.12 6.52 -0.82
N THR A 473 6.11 6.59 -2.15
CA THR A 473 5.98 5.43 -3.05
C THR A 473 7.30 4.65 -3.16
N ILE A 474 8.44 5.34 -3.10
CA ILE A 474 9.79 4.73 -3.13
C ILE A 474 10.13 4.10 -1.77
N LEU A 475 9.91 4.83 -0.67
CA LEU A 475 10.10 4.31 0.69
C LEU A 475 9.13 3.17 1.03
N ALA A 476 7.90 3.18 0.48
CA ALA A 476 6.99 2.03 0.61
C ALA A 476 7.58 0.75 0.02
N PHE A 477 8.42 0.85 -1.03
CA PHE A 477 9.10 -0.29 -1.63
C PHE A 477 10.28 -0.79 -0.79
N GLU A 478 11.08 0.11 -0.21
CA GLU A 478 12.12 -0.27 0.78
C GLU A 478 11.50 -0.94 2.02
N THR A 479 10.38 -0.44 2.55
CA THR A 479 9.69 -1.08 3.68
C THR A 479 9.07 -2.43 3.31
N TRP A 480 8.66 -2.63 2.07
CA TRP A 480 8.13 -3.92 1.59
C TRP A 480 9.24 -4.97 1.43
N GLN A 481 10.46 -4.56 1.03
CA GLN A 481 11.63 -5.45 1.01
C GLN A 481 12.28 -5.66 2.39
N GLY A 482 12.20 -4.70 3.32
CA GLY A 482 12.65 -4.90 4.71
C GLY A 482 11.92 -6.06 5.40
N VAL A 483 10.67 -6.34 5.01
CA VAL A 483 9.83 -7.43 5.54
C VAL A 483 9.96 -8.74 4.73
N SER A 484 10.46 -8.69 3.49
CA SER A 484 10.55 -9.87 2.60
C SER A 484 11.98 -10.27 2.18
N GLY A 485 13.00 -9.51 2.58
CA GLY A 485 14.38 -9.66 2.10
C GLY A 485 15.34 -10.46 2.97
N LEU A 486 14.97 -10.84 4.20
CA LEU A 486 15.90 -11.44 5.18
C LEU A 486 16.11 -12.97 5.03
N GLN A 487 15.77 -13.56 3.88
CA GLN A 487 15.80 -15.03 3.72
C GLN A 487 16.09 -15.56 2.30
N ILE A 488 16.83 -14.81 1.46
CA ILE A 488 17.29 -15.29 0.14
C ILE A 488 18.82 -15.20 -0.07
N PHE A 489 19.59 -14.57 0.84
CA PHE A 489 21.05 -14.67 0.85
C PHE A 489 21.61 -14.90 2.26
N SER A 490 21.45 -16.14 2.73
CA SER A 490 22.47 -16.93 3.45
C SER A 490 22.17 -18.41 3.30
#